data_AF-A0A6N7LM26-F1
#
_entry.id   AF-A0A6N7LM26-F1
#
_cell.length_a   1.000
_cell.length_b   1.000
_cell.length_c   1.000
_cell.angle_alpha   90.00
_cell.angle_beta   90.00
_cell.angle_gamma   90.00
#
_symmetry.space_group_name_H-M   'P 1'
#
loop_
_entity.id
_entity.type
_entity.pdbx_description
1 polymer ?
#
loop_
_entity_poly.entity_id
_entity_poly.type
_entity_poly.pdbx_seq_one_letter_code
_entity_poly.pdbx_strand_id
1 'polypeptide(L)'
;MEEAFHFGPFSVVPVRRCLSRNGRVVPPGSRALDILLFLISHPGELKTNAEIVRQVWPDTFVDEANLRVHVSALRKALGDTQREPRFIANIPGRGYTFIAPVEHHGPRAASSLPPHKLQRERPESQIFGRDYSLATITDQLGKGRLVTVAGPGGMAKSTVARAVVSRVAGEGEVLSIDLSELELSGSRIRGA
;
A
#
# COMPACT_ATOMS: atom_id res chain seq x y z
N MET A 1 15.48 1.98 -3.12
CA MET A 1 14.79 0.79 -2.59
C MET A 1 13.82 0.33 -3.65
N GLU A 2 13.61 -0.98 -3.79
CA GLU A 2 12.83 -1.54 -4.89
C GLU A 2 11.47 -2.01 -4.38
N GLU A 3 10.42 -1.81 -5.17
CA GLU A 3 9.08 -2.33 -4.89
C GLU A 3 9.11 -3.85 -4.79
N ALA A 4 8.47 -4.40 -3.76
CA ALA A 4 8.30 -5.83 -3.59
C ALA A 4 6.86 -6.17 -3.23
N PHE A 5 6.32 -7.20 -3.86
CA PHE A 5 5.06 -7.82 -3.51
C PHE A 5 5.30 -9.09 -2.71
N HIS A 6 4.56 -9.28 -1.63
CA HIS A 6 4.65 -10.45 -0.77
C HIS A 6 3.30 -11.16 -0.70
N PHE A 7 3.30 -12.48 -0.83
CA PHE A 7 2.10 -13.29 -0.68
C PHE A 7 2.48 -14.70 -0.19
N GLY A 8 1.94 -15.11 0.96
CA GLY A 8 2.34 -16.36 1.60
C GLY A 8 3.87 -16.48 1.74
N PRO A 9 4.50 -17.59 1.30
CA PRO A 9 5.96 -17.77 1.38
C PRO A 9 6.72 -17.09 0.22
N PHE A 10 6.05 -16.33 -0.64
CA PHE A 10 6.63 -15.77 -1.85
C PHE A 10 6.89 -14.27 -1.73
N SER A 11 7.98 -13.84 -2.36
CA SER A 11 8.28 -12.43 -2.62
C SER A 11 8.61 -12.22 -4.09
N VAL A 12 8.10 -11.13 -4.67
CA VAL A 12 8.33 -10.76 -6.06
C VAL A 12 8.86 -9.34 -6.11
N VAL A 13 10.00 -9.16 -6.76
CA VAL A 13 10.58 -7.84 -7.03
C VAL A 13 10.41 -7.54 -8.52
N PRO A 14 9.44 -6.68 -8.93
CA PRO A 14 9.10 -6.48 -10.34
C PRO A 14 10.27 -5.98 -11.18
N VAL A 15 11.02 -5.00 -10.66
CA VAL A 15 12.18 -4.42 -11.35
C VAL A 15 13.29 -5.42 -11.59
N ARG A 16 13.47 -6.41 -10.69
CA ARG A 16 14.44 -7.49 -10.86
C ARG A 16 13.88 -8.70 -11.61
N ARG A 17 12.57 -8.69 -11.90
CA ARG A 17 11.85 -9.84 -12.46
C ARG A 17 12.16 -11.12 -11.69
N CYS A 18 12.23 -11.02 -10.36
CA CYS A 18 12.67 -12.09 -9.49
C CYS A 18 11.53 -12.53 -8.57
N LEU A 19 11.13 -13.80 -8.69
CA LEU A 19 10.25 -14.49 -7.75
C LEU A 19 11.12 -15.33 -6.81
N SER A 20 10.88 -15.22 -5.52
CA SER A 20 11.54 -16.03 -4.50
C SER A 20 10.51 -16.71 -3.60
N ARG A 21 10.82 -17.91 -3.13
CA ARG A 21 10.05 -18.66 -2.12
C ARG A 21 10.95 -18.88 -0.91
N ASN A 22 10.58 -18.34 0.25
CA ASN A 22 11.39 -18.40 1.47
C ASN A 22 12.86 -17.99 1.21
N GLY A 23 13.07 -16.93 0.43
CA GLY A 23 14.40 -16.41 0.06
C GLY A 23 15.14 -17.19 -1.03
N ARG A 24 14.61 -18.31 -1.54
CA ARG A 24 15.19 -19.03 -2.69
C ARG A 24 14.52 -18.59 -3.99
N VAL A 25 15.32 -18.20 -4.98
CA VAL A 25 14.81 -17.81 -6.30
C VAL A 25 14.10 -18.99 -6.97
N VAL A 26 12.88 -18.76 -7.45
CA VAL A 26 12.06 -19.72 -8.19
C VAL A 26 11.70 -19.08 -9.52
N PRO A 27 12.21 -19.55 -10.67
CA PRO A 27 11.90 -18.98 -11.96
C PRO A 27 10.60 -19.58 -12.54
N PRO A 28 9.49 -18.83 -12.66
CA PRO A 28 8.26 -19.34 -13.28
C PRO A 28 8.32 -19.33 -14.82
N GLY A 29 9.33 -18.69 -15.41
CA GLY A 29 9.43 -18.37 -16.84
C GLY A 29 9.01 -16.94 -17.13
N SER A 30 9.62 -16.28 -18.14
CA SER A 30 9.46 -14.83 -18.34
C SER A 30 7.99 -14.39 -18.51
N ARG A 31 7.23 -15.08 -19.39
CA ARG A 31 5.81 -14.77 -19.60
C ARG A 31 4.91 -15.16 -18.43
N ALA A 32 5.22 -16.26 -17.75
CA ALA A 32 4.49 -16.66 -16.56
C ALA A 32 4.69 -15.64 -15.42
N LEU A 33 5.89 -15.05 -15.31
CA LEU A 33 6.14 -13.95 -14.38
C LEU A 33 5.35 -12.70 -14.76
N ASP A 34 5.27 -12.35 -16.04
CA ASP A 34 4.46 -11.20 -16.49
C ASP A 34 2.99 -11.34 -16.11
N ILE A 35 2.42 -12.55 -16.31
CA ILE A 35 1.06 -12.86 -15.86
C ILE A 35 0.95 -12.70 -14.35
N LEU A 36 1.90 -13.23 -13.58
CA LEU A 36 1.89 -13.10 -12.13
C LEU A 36 1.89 -11.62 -11.71
N LEU A 37 2.80 -10.82 -12.26
CA LEU A 37 2.92 -9.39 -11.97
C LEU A 37 1.61 -8.66 -12.26
N PHE A 38 0.96 -8.94 -13.40
CA PHE A 38 -0.30 -8.31 -13.73
C PHE A 38 -1.43 -8.68 -12.74
N LEU A 39 -1.50 -9.95 -12.34
CA LEU A 39 -2.52 -10.45 -11.43
C LEU A 39 -2.31 -9.97 -9.98
N ILE A 40 -1.07 -9.94 -9.48
CA ILE A 40 -0.79 -9.49 -8.10
C ILE A 40 -0.94 -7.98 -7.91
N SER A 41 -0.84 -7.19 -9.00
CA SER A 41 -1.16 -5.76 -8.97
C SER A 41 -2.67 -5.49 -8.85
N HIS A 42 -3.51 -6.50 -9.05
CA HIS A 42 -4.97 -6.40 -8.97
C HIS A 42 -5.57 -7.58 -8.18
N PRO A 43 -5.19 -7.75 -6.90
CA PRO A 43 -5.61 -8.90 -6.10
C PRO A 43 -7.13 -8.89 -5.90
N GLY A 44 -7.75 -10.05 -6.04
CA GLY A 44 -9.20 -10.24 -5.91
C GLY A 44 -10.01 -9.86 -7.15
N GLU A 45 -9.42 -9.20 -8.15
CA GLU A 45 -10.12 -8.85 -9.38
C GLU A 45 -10.09 -9.98 -10.42
N LEU A 46 -11.20 -10.15 -11.14
CA LEU A 46 -11.22 -11.00 -12.33
C LEU A 46 -10.54 -10.27 -13.49
N LYS A 47 -9.43 -10.82 -13.95
CA LYS A 47 -8.80 -10.41 -15.21
C LYS A 47 -9.19 -11.39 -16.29
N THR A 48 -9.82 -10.88 -17.34
CA THR A 48 -10.27 -11.67 -18.47
C THR A 48 -9.09 -12.21 -19.28
N ASN A 49 -9.30 -13.29 -20.03
CA ASN A 49 -8.28 -13.82 -20.94
C ASN A 49 -7.77 -12.73 -21.90
N ALA A 50 -8.66 -11.89 -22.44
CA ALA A 50 -8.31 -10.81 -23.34
C ALA A 50 -7.46 -9.72 -22.67
N GLU A 51 -7.78 -9.32 -21.43
CA GLU A 51 -6.99 -8.34 -20.68
C GLU A 51 -5.60 -8.86 -20.37
N ILE A 52 -5.49 -10.13 -19.93
CA ILE A 52 -4.19 -10.74 -19.64
C ILE A 52 -3.35 -10.83 -20.91
N VAL A 53 -3.95 -11.25 -22.03
CA VAL A 53 -3.25 -11.32 -23.31
C VAL A 53 -2.78 -9.93 -23.75
N ARG A 54 -3.67 -8.93 -23.70
CA ARG A 54 -3.33 -7.55 -24.10
C ARG A 54 -2.20 -6.95 -23.26
N GLN A 55 -2.18 -7.23 -21.96
CA GLN A 55 -1.16 -6.69 -21.07
C GLN A 55 0.19 -7.41 -21.21
N VAL A 56 0.18 -8.74 -21.32
CA VAL A 56 1.41 -9.55 -21.33
C VAL A 56 1.99 -9.67 -22.74
N TRP A 57 1.15 -9.67 -23.77
CA TRP A 57 1.51 -9.76 -25.19
C TRP A 57 0.89 -8.61 -26.00
N PRO A 58 1.35 -7.36 -25.81
CA PRO A 58 0.77 -6.20 -26.50
C PRO A 58 0.87 -6.30 -28.03
N ASP A 59 1.96 -6.91 -28.53
CA ASP A 59 2.29 -6.97 -29.96
C ASP A 59 2.09 -8.37 -30.55
N THR A 60 1.37 -9.27 -29.88
CA THR A 60 1.21 -10.66 -30.35
C THR A 60 -0.16 -11.20 -30.04
N PHE A 61 -0.82 -11.75 -31.06
CA PHE A 61 -2.06 -12.49 -30.86
C PHE A 61 -1.74 -13.86 -30.24
N VAL A 62 -2.32 -14.13 -29.07
CA VAL A 62 -2.10 -15.36 -28.31
C VAL A 62 -3.45 -15.97 -27.95
N ASP A 63 -3.64 -17.24 -28.33
CA ASP A 63 -4.85 -17.98 -27.99
C ASP A 63 -4.92 -18.38 -26.52
N GLU A 64 -6.13 -18.64 -26.03
CA GLU A 64 -6.38 -19.07 -24.65
C GLU A 64 -5.61 -20.35 -24.27
N ALA A 65 -5.38 -21.25 -25.23
CA ALA A 65 -4.63 -22.47 -25.00
C ALA A 65 -3.18 -22.17 -24.56
N ASN A 66 -2.54 -21.20 -25.20
CA ASN A 66 -1.18 -20.80 -24.84
C ASN A 66 -1.16 -20.04 -23.50
N LEU A 67 -2.17 -19.21 -23.22
CA LEU A 67 -2.33 -18.60 -21.89
C LEU A 67 -2.43 -19.67 -20.79
N ARG A 68 -3.21 -20.73 -21.00
CA ARG A 68 -3.36 -21.85 -20.05
C ARG A 68 -2.03 -22.57 -19.80
N VAL A 69 -1.16 -22.70 -20.80
CA VAL A 69 0.18 -23.30 -20.65
C VAL A 69 1.04 -22.45 -19.71
N HIS A 70 1.07 -21.12 -19.91
CA HIS A 70 1.83 -20.22 -19.05
C HIS A 70 1.27 -20.14 -17.62
N VAL A 71 -0.06 -20.14 -17.46
CA VAL A 71 -0.69 -20.22 -16.13
C VAL A 71 -0.37 -21.56 -15.45
N SER A 72 -0.29 -22.66 -16.19
CA SER A 72 0.09 -23.96 -15.63
C SER A 72 1.55 -23.98 -15.17
N ALA A 73 2.46 -23.38 -15.94
CA ALA A 73 3.85 -23.21 -15.54
C ALA A 73 3.97 -22.32 -14.29
N LEU A 74 3.20 -21.23 -14.23
CA LEU A 74 3.12 -20.36 -13.07
C LEU A 74 2.64 -21.11 -11.83
N ARG A 75 1.54 -21.87 -11.93
CA ARG A 75 1.03 -22.70 -10.83
C ARG A 75 2.07 -23.70 -10.34
N LYS A 76 2.81 -24.35 -11.25
CA LYS A 76 3.89 -25.26 -10.89
C LYS A 76 4.99 -24.57 -10.07
N ALA A 77 5.39 -23.36 -10.45
CA ALA A 77 6.38 -22.57 -9.71
C ALA A 77 5.87 -22.15 -8.32
N LEU A 78 4.57 -21.84 -8.21
CA LEU A 78 3.93 -21.49 -6.94
C LEU A 78 3.59 -22.71 -6.06
N GLY A 79 3.71 -23.93 -6.59
CA GLY A 79 3.19 -25.12 -5.93
C GLY A 79 1.66 -25.10 -5.77
N ASP A 80 0.98 -24.38 -6.67
CA ASP A 80 -0.47 -24.23 -6.72
C ASP A 80 -1.10 -25.32 -7.59
N THR A 81 -2.37 -25.65 -7.35
CA THR A 81 -3.08 -26.67 -8.13
C THR A 81 -4.44 -26.16 -8.63
N GLN A 82 -4.95 -26.76 -9.70
CA GLN A 82 -6.29 -26.43 -10.19
C GLN A 82 -7.41 -26.94 -9.28
N ARG A 83 -7.18 -28.05 -8.57
CA ARG A 83 -8.19 -28.68 -7.71
C ARG A 83 -8.37 -27.91 -6.40
N GLU A 84 -7.27 -27.37 -5.89
CA GLU A 84 -7.24 -26.57 -4.68
C GLU A 84 -6.39 -25.32 -4.96
N PRO A 85 -6.97 -24.30 -5.61
CA PRO A 85 -6.26 -23.08 -5.94
C PRO A 85 -6.03 -22.26 -4.67
N ARG A 86 -4.76 -21.95 -4.39
CA ARG A 86 -4.34 -21.11 -3.26
C ARG A 86 -3.95 -19.71 -3.68
N PHE A 87 -3.46 -19.55 -4.91
CA PHE A 87 -2.98 -18.27 -5.41
C PHE A 87 -3.75 -17.82 -6.65
N ILE A 88 -4.02 -18.73 -7.59
CA ILE A 88 -4.65 -18.38 -8.87
C ILE A 88 -5.93 -19.19 -9.06
N ALA A 89 -7.07 -18.52 -8.94
CA ALA A 89 -8.36 -19.08 -9.32
C ALA A 89 -8.60 -18.95 -10.83
N ASN A 90 -9.20 -19.97 -11.42
CA ASN A 90 -9.68 -19.94 -12.80
C ASN A 90 -11.20 -19.80 -12.79
N ILE A 91 -11.72 -18.83 -13.54
CA ILE A 91 -13.14 -18.67 -13.81
C ILE A 91 -13.37 -19.16 -15.26
N PRO A 92 -13.95 -20.36 -15.44
CA PRO A 92 -14.09 -20.99 -16.75
C PRO A 92 -14.70 -20.07 -17.80
N GLY A 93 -14.05 -19.98 -18.97
CA GLY A 93 -14.49 -19.14 -20.09
C GLY A 93 -14.39 -17.63 -19.86
N ARG A 94 -13.86 -17.18 -18.72
CA ARG A 94 -13.70 -15.75 -18.41
C ARG A 94 -12.25 -15.35 -18.24
N GLY A 95 -11.53 -16.00 -17.33
CA GLY A 95 -10.16 -15.62 -17.02
C GLY A 95 -9.71 -16.06 -15.63
N TYR A 96 -8.86 -15.25 -15.02
CA TYR A 96 -8.14 -15.62 -13.80
C TYR A 96 -8.20 -14.52 -12.74
N THR A 97 -8.15 -14.92 -11.48
CA THR A 97 -8.10 -14.04 -10.32
C THR A 97 -6.98 -14.46 -9.40
N PHE A 98 -6.21 -13.50 -8.92
CA PHE A 98 -5.29 -13.74 -7.81
C PHE A 98 -6.07 -13.68 -6.49
N ILE A 99 -6.10 -14.79 -5.75
CA ILE A 99 -6.98 -14.95 -4.58
C ILE A 99 -6.24 -14.92 -3.24
N ALA A 100 -4.91 -14.95 -3.25
CA ALA A 100 -4.13 -14.81 -2.03
C ALA A 100 -3.99 -13.34 -1.64
N PRO A 101 -3.93 -13.01 -0.33
CA PRO A 101 -3.57 -11.68 0.14
C PRO A 101 -2.20 -11.27 -0.39
N VAL A 102 -2.09 -10.02 -0.87
CA VAL A 102 -0.84 -9.44 -1.37
C VAL A 102 -0.50 -8.22 -0.53
N GLU A 103 0.70 -8.22 0.05
CA GLU A 103 1.29 -7.07 0.74
C GLU A 103 2.26 -6.36 -0.21
N HIS A 104 2.08 -5.05 -0.39
CA HIS A 104 2.95 -4.22 -1.22
C HIS A 104 3.91 -3.41 -0.35
N HIS A 105 5.21 -3.68 -0.49
CA HIS A 105 6.28 -2.92 0.15
C HIS A 105 6.95 -2.04 -0.91
N GLY A 106 6.54 -0.77 -0.96
CA GLY A 106 7.13 0.22 -1.86
C GLY A 106 8.56 0.63 -1.46
N PRO A 107 9.29 1.38 -2.32
CA PRO A 107 10.46 2.10 -1.89
C PRO A 107 9.96 3.04 -0.82
N ARG A 108 10.44 2.85 0.41
CA ARG A 108 10.13 3.76 1.51
C ARG A 108 10.72 5.14 1.18
N ALA A 109 9.99 5.96 0.43
CA ALA A 109 9.78 7.33 0.88
C ALA A 109 9.13 7.19 2.26
N ALA A 110 9.63 7.91 3.24
CA ALA A 110 9.17 7.82 4.61
C ALA A 110 7.66 8.11 4.73
N SER A 111 6.82 7.11 4.54
CA SER A 111 5.37 7.18 4.73
C SER A 111 4.78 5.77 4.79
N SER A 112 5.11 5.07 5.86
CA SER A 112 4.15 4.20 6.54
C SER A 112 4.66 3.99 7.95
N LEU A 113 4.14 4.82 8.84
CA LEU A 113 4.12 4.51 10.26
C LEU A 113 3.50 3.11 10.43
N PRO A 114 3.99 2.29 11.36
CA PRO A 114 3.29 1.06 11.72
C PRO A 114 1.85 1.42 12.12
N PRO A 115 0.86 0.53 11.90
CA PRO A 115 -0.53 0.77 12.28
C PRO A 115 -0.69 0.66 13.80
N HIS A 116 0.01 1.49 14.57
CA HIS A 116 -0.29 1.70 15.97
C HIS A 116 -1.20 2.91 16.07
N LYS A 117 -2.50 2.59 16.13
CA LYS A 117 -3.62 3.46 16.52
C LYS A 117 -3.85 4.69 15.63
N LEU A 118 -4.38 4.44 14.43
CA LEU A 118 -5.33 5.37 13.81
C LEU A 118 -6.59 5.45 14.71
N GLN A 119 -6.51 6.20 15.81
CA GLN A 119 -7.71 6.58 16.52
C GLN A 119 -8.44 7.58 15.62
N ARG A 120 -9.57 7.14 15.06
CA ARG A 120 -10.64 8.06 14.63
C ARG A 120 -11.17 8.73 15.89
N GLU A 121 -10.40 9.64 16.49
CA GLU A 121 -10.93 10.49 17.52
C GLU A 121 -11.85 11.49 16.82
N ARG A 122 -13.15 11.42 17.08
CA ARG A 122 -13.96 12.63 17.11
C ARG A 122 -13.65 13.30 18.43
N PRO A 123 -12.86 14.39 18.49
CA PRO A 123 -12.62 15.07 19.74
C PRO A 123 -13.74 16.12 19.88
N GLU A 124 -14.70 15.86 20.76
CA GLU A 124 -15.47 16.95 21.37
C GLU A 124 -14.51 17.77 22.23
N SER A 125 -13.80 18.71 21.63
CA SER A 125 -13.04 19.71 22.36
C SER A 125 -13.67 21.07 22.09
N GLN A 126 -14.65 21.41 22.92
CA GLN A 126 -15.19 22.76 23.02
C GLN A 126 -14.05 23.68 23.49
N ILE A 127 -13.42 24.40 22.56
CA ILE A 127 -12.40 25.41 22.90
C ILE A 127 -13.10 26.76 23.02
N PHE A 128 -13.13 27.32 24.23
CA PHE A 128 -13.62 28.68 24.46
C PHE A 128 -12.56 29.72 24.08
N GLY A 129 -12.96 30.74 23.31
CA GLY A 129 -12.20 31.98 23.13
C GLY A 129 -11.00 31.93 22.17
N ARG A 130 -10.88 30.90 21.31
CA ARG A 130 -9.79 30.79 20.31
C ARG A 130 -10.26 30.71 18.86
N ASP A 131 -11.48 31.17 18.59
CA ASP A 131 -12.10 31.13 17.26
C ASP A 131 -11.25 31.84 16.20
N TYR A 132 -10.61 32.95 16.56
CA TYR A 132 -9.72 33.68 15.66
C TYR A 132 -8.51 32.83 15.24
N SER A 133 -7.80 32.22 16.18
CA SER A 133 -6.64 31.38 15.89
C SER A 133 -7.01 30.15 15.07
N LEU A 134 -8.17 29.53 15.34
CA LEU A 134 -8.66 28.39 14.57
C LEU A 134 -8.98 28.80 13.12
N ALA A 135 -9.70 29.90 12.92
CA ALA A 135 -10.04 30.40 11.59
C ALA A 135 -8.78 30.75 10.77
N THR A 136 -7.79 31.39 11.39
CA THR A 136 -6.53 31.71 10.72
C THR A 136 -5.75 30.46 10.30
N ILE A 137 -5.65 29.45 11.17
CA ILE A 137 -4.91 28.23 10.85
C ILE A 137 -5.63 27.44 9.73
N THR A 138 -6.97 27.34 9.78
CA THR A 138 -7.75 26.68 8.73
C THR A 138 -7.59 27.39 7.38
N ASP A 139 -7.68 28.73 7.34
CA ASP A 139 -7.47 29.50 6.10
C ASP A 139 -6.05 29.33 5.53
N GLN A 140 -5.03 29.28 6.41
CA GLN A 140 -3.65 29.04 5.99
C GLN A 140 -3.41 27.61 5.50
N LEU A 141 -4.08 26.61 6.07
CA LEU A 141 -4.05 25.23 5.59
C LEU A 141 -4.66 25.10 4.18
N GLY A 142 -5.70 25.88 3.86
CA GLY A 142 -6.27 25.92 2.51
C GLY A 142 -5.32 26.55 1.47
N LYS A 143 -4.40 27.42 1.90
CA LYS A 143 -3.49 28.17 1.03
C LYS A 143 -2.07 27.57 0.95
N GLY A 144 -1.69 26.73 1.91
CA GLY A 144 -0.33 26.20 2.05
C GLY A 144 -0.31 24.71 2.40
N ARG A 145 0.75 24.01 1.98
CA ARG A 145 0.91 22.56 2.23
C ARG A 145 1.34 22.22 3.66
N LEU A 146 1.75 23.22 4.44
CA LEU A 146 2.25 23.05 5.80
C LEU A 146 2.00 24.33 6.61
N VAL A 147 1.50 24.18 7.84
CA VAL A 147 1.32 25.28 8.79
C VAL A 147 1.97 24.90 10.11
N THR A 148 2.79 25.79 10.67
CA THR A 148 3.52 25.58 11.94
C THR A 148 2.90 26.45 13.03
N VAL A 149 2.45 25.83 14.13
CA VAL A 149 1.91 26.54 15.30
C VAL A 149 3.01 26.72 16.35
N ALA A 150 3.61 27.91 16.41
CA ALA A 150 4.68 28.25 17.35
C ALA A 150 4.18 29.11 18.53
N GLY A 151 4.87 29.05 19.67
CA GLY A 151 4.61 29.89 20.83
C GLY A 151 5.19 29.34 22.15
N PRO A 152 5.17 30.12 23.23
CA PRO A 152 5.73 29.72 24.54
C PRO A 152 5.16 28.39 25.07
N GLY A 153 5.96 27.65 25.84
CA GLY A 153 5.53 26.41 26.50
C GLY A 153 4.29 26.64 27.39
N GLY A 154 3.40 25.65 27.50
CA GLY A 154 2.18 25.75 28.33
C GLY A 154 0.98 26.49 27.72
N MET A 155 1.12 27.15 26.56
CA MET A 155 0.04 27.93 25.93
C MET A 155 -1.03 27.10 25.16
N ALA A 156 -1.13 25.80 25.42
CA ALA A 156 -2.11 24.90 24.80
C ALA A 156 -2.05 24.81 23.26
N LYS A 157 -0.85 24.90 22.67
CA LYS A 157 -0.64 24.80 21.20
C LYS A 157 -1.10 23.45 20.63
N SER A 158 -0.78 22.37 21.33
CA SER A 158 -1.22 21.01 20.98
C SER A 158 -2.75 20.90 21.02
N THR A 159 -3.41 21.61 21.94
CA THR A 159 -4.88 21.67 22.02
C THR A 159 -5.46 22.41 20.82
N VAL A 160 -4.86 23.52 20.37
CA VAL A 160 -5.28 24.23 19.15
C VAL A 160 -5.10 23.36 17.92
N ALA A 161 -3.97 22.65 17.78
CA ALA A 161 -3.73 21.74 16.66
C ALA A 161 -4.80 20.63 16.56
N ARG A 162 -5.19 20.04 17.70
CA ARG A 162 -6.25 19.01 17.76
C ARG A 162 -7.63 19.57 17.37
N ALA A 163 -7.96 20.79 17.78
CA ALA A 163 -9.23 21.41 17.41
C ALA A 163 -9.31 21.81 15.92
N VAL A 164 -8.18 22.21 15.31
CA VAL A 164 -8.13 22.44 13.86
C VAL A 164 -8.41 21.14 13.10
N VAL A 165 -7.82 20.02 13.52
CA VAL A 165 -8.09 18.68 12.96
C VAL A 165 -9.59 18.38 12.99
N SER A 166 -10.25 18.61 14.14
CA SER A 166 -11.69 18.39 14.26
C SER A 166 -12.54 19.27 13.33
N ARG A 167 -12.07 20.45 12.96
CA ARG A 167 -12.82 21.40 12.11
C ARG A 167 -12.63 21.11 10.62
N VAL A 168 -11.45 20.61 10.23
CA VAL A 168 -11.13 20.25 8.83
C VAL A 168 -11.63 18.84 8.47
N ALA A 169 -11.85 17.95 9.46
CA ALA A 169 -12.39 16.61 9.25
C ALA A 169 -13.82 16.59 8.65
N GLY A 170 -14.51 17.72 8.57
CA GLY A 170 -15.77 17.86 7.84
C GLY A 170 -15.64 17.95 6.32
N GLU A 171 -14.44 18.23 5.80
CA GLU A 171 -14.18 18.52 4.38
C GLU A 171 -13.32 17.45 3.68
N GLY A 172 -12.87 16.41 4.39
CA GLY A 172 -12.05 15.32 3.84
C GLY A 172 -11.50 14.35 4.90
N GLU A 173 -10.69 13.38 4.48
CA GLU A 173 -10.00 12.46 5.38
C GLU A 173 -8.80 13.16 6.04
N VAL A 174 -8.80 13.25 7.37
CA VAL A 174 -7.74 13.93 8.15
C VAL A 174 -7.02 12.92 9.04
N LEU A 175 -5.69 12.89 8.93
CA LEU A 175 -4.81 12.01 9.72
C LEU A 175 -4.03 12.84 10.73
N SER A 176 -4.06 12.47 12.01
CA SER A 176 -3.29 13.12 13.08
C SER A 176 -2.13 12.23 13.51
N ILE A 177 -0.94 12.82 13.62
CA ILE A 177 0.28 12.14 14.08
C ILE A 177 0.88 13.00 15.19
N ASP A 178 0.99 12.46 16.40
CA ASP A 178 1.76 13.09 17.49
C ASP A 178 3.24 12.73 17.35
N LEU A 179 4.07 13.72 17.06
CA LEU A 179 5.51 13.52 16.85
C LEU A 179 6.26 13.28 18.17
N SER A 180 5.65 13.50 19.34
CA SER A 180 6.29 13.24 20.64
C SER A 180 6.35 11.77 21.02
N GLU A 181 5.54 10.91 20.38
CA GLU A 181 5.51 9.45 20.61
C GLU A 181 6.39 8.65 19.65
N LEU A 182 7.08 9.31 18.71
CA LEU A 182 8.05 8.67 17.84
C LEU A 182 9.37 8.45 18.60
N GLU A 183 9.47 7.35 19.35
CA GLU A 183 10.78 6.84 19.74
C GLU A 183 11.57 6.51 18.46
N LEU A 184 12.51 7.39 18.13
CA LEU A 184 13.51 7.20 17.09
C LEU A 184 14.39 6.00 17.50
N SER A 185 14.01 4.81 17.05
CA SER A 185 14.90 3.64 17.07
C SER A 185 16.12 3.93 16.18
N GLY A 186 17.19 4.46 16.78
CA GLY A 186 18.50 4.52 16.15
C GLY A 186 19.40 5.65 16.65
N SER A 187 20.32 5.27 17.55
CA SER A 187 21.55 5.97 17.95
C SER A 187 21.47 6.95 19.12
N ARG A 188 21.88 6.43 20.28
CA ARG A 188 22.50 7.21 21.36
C ARG A 188 23.62 8.08 20.80
N ILE A 189 23.41 9.40 20.76
CA ILE A 189 24.53 10.34 20.77
C ILE A 189 24.99 10.42 22.23
N ARG A 190 26.01 9.62 22.58
CA ARG A 190 26.79 9.86 23.80
C ARG A 190 27.62 11.11 23.56
N GLY A 191 27.35 12.14 24.35
CA GLY A 191 28.27 13.25 24.53
C GLY A 191 29.46 12.83 25.37
N ALA A 192 30.63 13.32 24.96
CA ALA A 192 31.70 13.86 25.78
C ALA A 192 32.65 14.60 24.84
#